data_AF-A0A3C0ENY4-F1
#
_entry.id   AF-A0A3C0ENY4-F1
#
_cell.length_a   1.000
_cell.length_b   1.000
_cell.length_c   1.000
_cell.angle_alpha   90.00
_cell.angle_beta   90.00
_cell.angle_gamma   90.00
#
_symmetry.space_group_name_H-M   'P 1'
#
loop_
_entity.id
_entity.type
_entity.pdbx_description
1 polymer ?
#
loop_
_entity_poly.entity_id
_entity_poly.type
_entity_poly.pdbx_seq_one_letter_code
_entity_poly.pdbx_strand_id
1 'polypeptide(L)' 'MIDDQRQINRRILIIDDTELIHKDFAKALQGDPHDMDLDAQEAELFGDTAVATRPQISYQVDSAMQGRDGLSKVINALD' A
#
# COMPACT_ATOMS: atom_id res chain seq x y z
N MET A 1 15.55 -27.35 -8.65
CA MET A 1 15.32 -26.24 -7.71
C MET A 1 14.76 -25.11 -8.55
N ILE A 2 13.48 -24.81 -8.43
CA ILE A 2 12.85 -23.72 -9.20
C ILE A 2 13.12 -22.46 -8.39
N ASP A 3 13.90 -21.53 -8.95
CA ASP A 3 14.08 -20.19 -8.41
C ASP A 3 12.71 -19.49 -8.37
N ASP A 4 12.08 -19.45 -7.21
CA ASP A 4 10.89 -18.64 -6.95
C ASP A 4 11.31 -17.20 -6.61
N GLN A 5 12.11 -16.60 -7.50
CA GLN A 5 12.46 -15.17 -7.44
C GLN A 5 11.36 -14.35 -8.12
N ARG A 6 10.08 -14.60 -7.80
CA ARG A 6 9.03 -13.65 -8.18
C ARG A 6 9.18 -12.44 -7.26
N GLN A 7 9.73 -11.37 -7.80
CA GLN A 7 9.63 -10.07 -7.16
C GLN A 7 8.16 -9.82 -6.80
N ILE A 8 7.88 -9.64 -5.50
CA ILE A 8 6.52 -9.48 -5.01
C ILE A 8 5.93 -8.21 -5.64
N ASN A 9 4.92 -8.38 -6.49
CA ASN A 9 4.22 -7.25 -7.08
C ASN A 9 3.32 -6.59 -6.02
N ARG A 10 3.60 -5.32 -5.71
CA ARG A 10 2.88 -4.51 -4.70
C ARG A 10 2.07 -3.38 -5.35
N ARG A 11 1.65 -3.54 -6.60
CA ARG A 11 0.80 -2.59 -7.32
C ARG A 11 -0.66 -2.89 -7.03
N ILE A 12 -1.43 -1.87 -6.65
CA ILE A 12 -2.87 -1.94 -6.39
C ILE A 12 -3.56 -0.90 -7.25
N LEU A 13 -4.66 -1.30 -7.92
CA LEU A 13 -5.55 -0.39 -8.62
C LEU A 13 -6.92 -0.39 -7.95
N ILE A 14 -7.38 0.77 -7.51
CA ILE A 14 -8.68 0.96 -6.87
C ILE A 14 -9.67 1.50 -7.89
N ILE A 15 -10.86 0.90 -7.96
CA ILE A 15 -11.95 1.36 -8.81
C ILE A 15 -13.19 1.54 -7.96
N ASP A 16 -13.58 2.78 -7.73
CA ASP A 16 -14.75 3.17 -6.95
C ASP A 16 -15.21 4.55 -7.44
N ASP A 17 -16.50 4.86 -7.38
CA ASP A 17 -17.03 6.13 -7.88
C ASP A 17 -16.92 7.28 -6.86
N THR A 18 -16.37 7.01 -5.67
CA THR A 18 -16.20 7.97 -4.59
C THR A 18 -14.72 8.31 -4.36
N GLU A 19 -14.30 9.53 -4.71
CA GLU A 19 -12.90 9.97 -4.59
C GLU A 19 -12.36 9.91 -3.14
N LEU A 20 -13.21 10.14 -2.14
CA LEU A 20 -12.81 10.04 -0.72
C LEU A 20 -12.33 8.63 -0.36
N ILE A 21 -12.99 7.60 -0.91
CA ILE A 21 -12.62 6.20 -0.67
C ILE A 21 -11.20 5.92 -1.22
N HIS A 22 -10.83 6.51 -2.35
CA HIS A 22 -9.49 6.33 -2.93
C HIS A 22 -8.40 6.89 -2.01
N LYS A 23 -8.64 8.06 -1.40
CA LYS A 23 -7.70 8.71 -0.49
C LYS A 23 -7.52 7.91 0.79
N ASP A 24 -8.61 7.37 1.34
CA ASP A 24 -8.56 6.54 2.55
C ASP A 24 -7.75 5.26 2.33
N PHE A 25 -7.96 4.58 1.20
CA PHE A 25 -7.16 3.40 0.87
C PHE A 25 -5.71 3.74 0.55
N ALA A 26 -5.45 4.84 -0.15
CA ALA A 26 -4.08 5.30 -0.39
C ALA A 26 -3.33 5.52 0.94
N LYS A 27 -3.99 6.16 1.92
CA LYS A 27 -3.43 6.36 3.27
C LYS A 27 -3.15 5.03 3.98
N ALA A 28 -4.08 4.08 3.92
CA ALA A 28 -3.92 2.78 4.59
C ALA A 28 -2.85 1.88 3.94
N LEU A 29 -2.64 1.99 2.63
CA LEU A 29 -1.80 1.06 1.86
C LEU A 29 -0.41 1.62 1.53
N GLN A 30 -0.22 2.93 1.43
CA GLN A 30 1.09 3.49 1.08
C GLN A 30 2.02 3.63 2.30
N GLY A 31 1.48 3.52 3.52
CA GLY A 31 2.20 3.83 4.75
C GLY A 31 2.44 5.34 4.88
N ASP A 32 2.64 5.83 6.10
CA ASP A 32 2.95 7.24 6.36
C ASP A 32 4.43 7.37 6.78
N PRO A 33 5.23 8.24 6.15
CA PRO A 33 6.57 8.55 6.66
C PRO A 33 6.57 9.11 8.10
N HIS A 34 5.41 9.50 8.66
CA HIS A 34 5.26 9.89 10.06
C HIS A 34 5.18 8.72 11.07
N ASP A 35 5.30 7.47 10.63
CA ASP A 35 5.26 6.30 11.52
C ASP A 35 6.36 6.32 12.61
N MET A 36 7.46 7.08 12.45
CA MET A 36 8.54 7.11 13.45
C MET A 36 8.12 7.65 14.83
N ASP A 37 7.22 8.64 14.89
CA ASP A 37 6.73 9.19 16.17
C ASP A 37 5.72 8.23 16.82
N LEU A 38 4.92 7.55 16.00
CA LEU A 38 3.99 6.54 16.44
C LEU A 38 4.71 5.28 16.93
N ASP A 39 5.77 4.85 16.25
CA ASP A 39 6.62 3.73 16.63
C ASP A 39 7.26 3.97 18.00
N ALA A 40 7.71 5.21 18.29
CA ALA A 40 8.27 5.56 19.60
C ALA A 40 7.22 5.48 20.72
N GLN A 41 6.00 5.95 20.47
CA GLN A 41 4.89 5.84 21.42
C GLN A 41 4.42 4.39 21.60
N GLU A 42 4.36 3.61 20.51
CA GLU A 42 4.04 2.17 20.56
C GLU A 42 5.10 1.38 21.33
N ALA A 43 6.39 1.71 21.18
CA ALA A 43 7.46 1.12 21.97
C ALA A 43 7.32 1.42 23.46
N GLU A 44 6.92 2.65 23.83
CA GLU A 44 6.66 3.02 25.23
C GLU A 44 5.47 2.26 25.83
N LEU A 45 4.42 2.02 25.04
CA LEU A 45 3.17 1.38 25.50
C LEU A 45 3.21 -0.15 25.46
N PHE A 46 3.85 -0.73 24.44
CA PHE A 46 3.79 -2.16 24.10
C PHE A 46 5.16 -2.85 24.10
N GLY A 47 6.26 -2.09 24.23
CA GLY A 47 7.63 -2.58 24.24
C GLY A 47 8.26 -2.70 22.84
N ASP A 48 9.59 -2.54 22.78
CA ASP A 48 10.38 -2.47 21.53
C ASP A 48 10.22 -3.67 20.57
N THR A 49 9.93 -4.86 21.10
CA THR A 49 9.74 -6.07 20.28
C THR A 49 8.52 -5.99 19.35
N ALA A 50 7.50 -5.20 19.70
CA ALA A 50 6.31 -5.02 18.89
C ALA A 50 6.62 -4.20 17.62
N VAL A 51 7.44 -3.14 17.76
CA VAL A 51 7.84 -2.27 16.65
C VAL A 51 8.82 -3.00 15.72
N ALA A 52 9.80 -3.70 16.29
CA ALA A 52 10.87 -4.36 15.52
C ALA A 52 10.38 -5.52 14.62
N THR A 53 9.19 -6.07 14.86
CA THR A 53 8.63 -7.19 14.08
C THR A 53 7.60 -6.76 13.04
N ARG A 54 7.26 -5.46 12.97
CA ARG A 54 6.29 -4.94 12.01
C ARG A 54 6.90 -4.85 10.61
N PRO A 55 6.34 -5.54 9.60
CA PRO A 55 6.85 -5.42 8.24
C PRO A 55 6.45 -4.05 7.66
N GLN A 56 7.43 -3.24 7.28
CA GLN A 56 7.18 -2.00 6.52
C GLN A 56 6.82 -2.36 5.07
N ILE A 57 5.52 -2.56 4.83
CA ILE A 57 4.98 -2.85 3.50
C ILE A 57 4.36 -1.58 2.96
N SER A 58 4.97 -1.02 1.93
CA SER A 58 4.36 0.00 1.08
C SER A 58 3.86 -0.61 -0.22
N TYR A 59 2.69 -0.15 -0.66
CA TYR A 59 2.10 -0.48 -1.96
C TYR A 59 2.19 0.72 -2.90
N GLN A 60 2.33 0.47 -4.20
CA GLN A 60 2.07 1.48 -5.22
C GLN A 60 0.57 1.46 -5.52
N VAL A 61 -0.13 2.55 -5.24
CA VAL A 61 -1.59 2.62 -5.40
C VAL A 61 -1.95 3.59 -6.52
N ASP A 62 -2.64 3.08 -7.53
CA ASP A 62 -3.34 3.86 -8.54
C ASP A 62 -4.85 3.80 -8.28
N SER A 63 -5.60 4.81 -8.72
CA SER A 63 -7.06 4.80 -8.63
C SER A 63 -7.75 5.24 -9.92
N ALA A 64 -9.00 4.81 -10.09
CA ALA A 64 -9.88 5.14 -11.21
C ALA A 64 -11.32 5.32 -10.73
N MET A 65 -12.03 6.29 -11.29
CA MET A 65 -13.44 6.56 -10.93
C MET A 65 -14.44 5.59 -11.59
N GLN A 66 -14.00 4.86 -12.60
CA GLN A 66 -14.87 4.00 -13.41
C GLN A 66 -14.07 2.88 -14.07
N GLY A 67 -14.76 1.78 -14.42
CA GLY A 67 -14.14 0.61 -15.03
C GLY A 67 -13.38 0.90 -16.34
N ARG A 68 -13.84 1.86 -17.15
CA ARG A 68 -13.14 2.24 -18.40
C ARG A 68 -11.76 2.87 -18.14
N ASP A 69 -11.67 3.72 -17.13
CA ASP A 69 -10.40 4.33 -16.73
C ASP A 69 -9.49 3.29 -16.08
N GLY A 70 -10.05 2.43 -15.22
CA GLY A 70 -9.33 1.30 -14.64
C GLY A 70 -8.74 0.36 -15.70
N LEU A 71 -9.52 0.02 -16.74
CA LEU A 71 -9.03 -0.80 -17.86
C LEU A 71 -7.86 -0.13 -18.59
N SER A 72 -7.96 1.17 -18.84
CA SER A 72 -6.88 1.94 -19.48
C SER A 72 -5.59 1.89 -18.65
N LYS A 73 -5.70 2.02 -17.32
CA LYS A 73 -4.55 1.93 -16.40
C LYS A 73 -3.91 0.55 -16.40
N VAL A 74 -4.70 -0.52 -16.44
CA VAL A 74 -4.18 -1.90 -16.55
C VAL A 74 -3.47 -2.11 -17.87
N ILE A 75 -4.00 -1.61 -18.99
CA ILE A 75 -3.35 -1.74 -20.30
C ILE A 75 -2.01 -1.01 -20.29
N ASN A 76 -1.98 0.25 -19.86
CA ASN A 76 -0.75 1.05 -19.76
C ASN A 76 0.29 0.45 -18.81
N ALA A 77 -0.14 -0.40 -17.88
CA ALA A 77 0.70 -1.05 -16.89
C ALA A 77 1.40 -2.33 -17.39
N LEU A 78 1.02 -2.82 -18.57
CA LEU A 78 1.54 -4.02 -19.21
C LEU A 78 2.61 -3.73 -20.27
N ASP A 79 2.70 -2.47 -20.72
CA ASP A 79 3.78 -1.95 -21.57
C ASP A 79 5.06 -1.70 -20.74
#